data_AF-M0DFS3-F1
#
_entry.id   AF-M0DFS3-F1
#
_cell.length_a   1.000
_cell.length_b   1.000
_cell.length_c   1.000
_cell.angle_alpha   90.00
_cell.angle_beta   90.00
_cell.angle_gamma   90.00
#
_symmetry.space_group_name_H-M   'P 1'
#
loop_
_entity.id
_entity.type
_entity.pdbx_description
1 polymer ?
#
loop_
_entity_poly.entity_id
_entity_poly.type
_entity_poly.pdbx_seq_one_letter_code
_entity_poly.pdbx_strand_id
1 'polypeptide(L)'
;MVRDPSRDPEPPSVDEVLDALADDAARRIVAALTEPKTASELSEECDIPLSTTYRKLEMLTDASLLSESTDIRRDGQHTTRYSVSFDAVTVSVDDGAENAEDRREFDVEFSRPERTRDERLADLWSELREET
;
A
#
# COMPACT_ATOMS: atom_id res chain seq x y z
N MET A 1 -17.57 5.86 -4.92
CA MET A 1 -16.81 7.12 -4.96
C MET A 1 -15.62 6.85 -5.86
N VAL A 2 -15.61 7.42 -7.07
CA VAL A 2 -14.50 7.24 -8.02
C VAL A 2 -13.35 8.10 -7.50
N ARG A 3 -12.22 7.47 -7.14
CA ARG A 3 -11.04 8.15 -6.61
C ARG A 3 -10.39 8.87 -7.80
N ASP A 4 -10.17 10.18 -7.69
CA ASP A 4 -9.52 10.98 -8.74
C ASP A 4 -8.03 10.54 -8.83
N PRO A 5 -7.59 9.93 -9.95
CA PRO A 5 -6.27 9.30 -10.06
C PRO A 5 -5.14 10.33 -10.29
N SER A 6 -5.47 11.61 -10.42
CA SER A 6 -4.51 12.71 -10.67
C SER A 6 -3.89 13.26 -9.39
N ARG A 7 -4.47 12.93 -8.22
CA ARG A 7 -3.95 13.30 -6.92
C ARG A 7 -3.14 12.11 -6.44
N ASP A 8 -1.81 12.19 -6.55
CA ASP A 8 -0.96 11.34 -5.71
C ASP A 8 -1.53 11.45 -4.29
N PRO A 9 -1.90 10.33 -3.65
CA PRO A 9 -2.44 10.37 -2.29
C PRO A 9 -1.47 11.18 -1.42
N GLU A 10 -2.02 12.00 -0.53
CA GLU A 10 -1.21 12.71 0.45
C GLU A 10 -0.27 11.69 1.12
N PRO A 11 1.03 11.97 1.21
CA PRO A 11 1.96 11.01 1.79
C PRO A 11 1.47 10.62 3.19
N PRO A 12 1.55 9.32 3.55
CA PRO A 12 1.08 8.86 4.85
C PRO A 12 1.89 9.56 5.95
N SER A 13 1.26 9.77 7.10
CA SER A 13 1.99 10.26 8.27
C SER A 13 2.99 9.21 8.78
N VAL A 14 4.05 9.69 9.44
CA VAL A 14 5.05 8.80 10.05
C VAL A 14 4.42 7.82 11.04
N ASP A 15 3.46 8.28 11.85
CA ASP A 15 2.76 7.45 12.82
C ASP A 15 1.98 6.31 12.13
N GLU A 16 1.26 6.59 11.03
CA GLU A 16 0.53 5.56 10.28
C GLU A 16 1.45 4.46 9.75
N VAL A 17 2.62 4.84 9.23
CA VAL A 17 3.60 3.86 8.72
C VAL A 17 4.18 3.03 9.86
N LEU A 18 4.58 3.68 10.96
CA LEU A 18 5.19 2.99 12.10
C LEU A 18 4.18 2.08 12.83
N ASP A 19 2.93 2.51 13.00
CA ASP A 19 1.86 1.69 13.58
C ASP A 19 1.56 0.45 12.73
N ALA A 20 1.51 0.63 11.40
CA ALA A 20 1.33 -0.50 10.48
C ALA A 20 2.50 -1.49 10.53
N LEU A 21 3.74 -1.00 10.57
CA LEU A 21 4.93 -1.85 10.65
C LEU A 21 5.13 -2.50 12.03
N ALA A 22 4.63 -1.89 13.10
CA ALA A 22 4.66 -2.47 14.44
C ALA A 22 3.75 -3.71 14.54
N ASP A 23 2.66 -3.76 13.79
CA ASP A 23 1.67 -4.84 13.83
C ASP A 23 2.19 -6.16 13.25
N ASP A 24 2.14 -7.24 14.04
CA ASP A 24 2.63 -8.56 13.65
C ASP A 24 1.83 -9.15 12.47
N ALA A 25 0.50 -8.97 12.46
CA ALA A 25 -0.37 -9.51 11.42
C ALA A 25 -0.16 -8.77 10.09
N ALA A 26 0.04 -7.45 10.16
CA ALA A 26 0.40 -6.64 9.00
C ALA A 26 1.74 -7.08 8.40
N ARG A 27 2.77 -7.29 9.22
CA ARG A 27 4.08 -7.81 8.76
C ARG A 27 3.97 -9.20 8.12
N ARG A 28 3.13 -10.09 8.66
CA ARG A 28 2.86 -11.41 8.06
C ARG A 28 2.21 -11.28 6.68
N ILE A 29 1.23 -10.38 6.54
CA ILE A 29 0.59 -10.10 5.25
C ILE A 29 1.59 -9.58 4.23
N VAL A 30 2.42 -8.60 4.60
CA VAL A 30 3.48 -8.07 3.72
C VAL A 30 4.45 -9.18 3.28
N ALA A 31 4.88 -10.04 4.21
CA ALA A 31 5.78 -11.15 3.90
C ALA A 31 5.13 -12.21 2.98
N ALA A 32 3.81 -12.41 3.06
CA ALA A 32 3.09 -13.34 2.20
C ALA A 32 2.86 -12.80 0.77
N LEU A 33 2.98 -11.48 0.56
CA LEU A 33 2.73 -10.81 -0.72
C LEU A 33 3.94 -10.86 -1.66
N THR A 34 4.37 -12.07 -2.03
CA THR A 34 5.39 -12.28 -3.08
C THR A 34 4.85 -12.06 -4.49
N GLU A 35 3.53 -12.08 -4.65
CA GLU A 35 2.78 -11.79 -5.87
C GLU A 35 1.41 -11.19 -5.50
N PRO A 36 0.66 -10.55 -6.43
CA PRO A 36 -0.62 -9.95 -6.11
C PRO A 36 -1.69 -10.96 -5.65
N LYS A 37 -2.17 -10.82 -4.41
CA LYS A 37 -3.13 -11.74 -3.77
C LYS A 37 -4.39 -11.02 -3.30
N THR A 38 -5.47 -11.76 -3.19
CA THR A 38 -6.77 -11.31 -2.67
C THR A 38 -6.80 -11.36 -1.14
N ALA A 39 -7.75 -10.65 -0.53
CA ALA A 39 -7.95 -10.70 0.92
C ALA A 39 -8.24 -12.12 1.45
N SER A 40 -8.97 -12.93 0.67
CA SER A 40 -9.27 -14.31 1.02
C SER A 40 -8.02 -15.20 1.01
N GLU A 41 -7.20 -15.09 -0.04
CA GLU A 41 -5.93 -15.84 -0.11
C GLU A 41 -5.00 -15.48 1.05
N LEU A 42 -4.89 -14.19 1.38
CA LEU A 42 -4.07 -13.72 2.51
C LEU A 42 -4.62 -14.17 3.87
N SER A 43 -5.95 -14.19 4.02
CA SER A 43 -6.61 -14.70 5.22
C SER A 43 -6.27 -16.17 5.46
N GLU A 44 -6.32 -16.99 4.42
CA GLU A 44 -6.02 -18.42 4.48
C GLU A 44 -4.53 -18.67 4.74
N GLU A 45 -3.63 -18.03 3.97
CA GLU A 45 -2.19 -18.26 4.06
C GLU A 45 -1.58 -17.74 5.36
N CYS A 46 -2.07 -16.59 5.85
CA CYS A 46 -1.57 -16.01 7.10
C CYS A 46 -2.30 -16.56 8.33
N ASP A 47 -3.33 -17.40 8.18
CA ASP A 47 -4.19 -17.88 9.27
C ASP A 47 -4.74 -16.71 10.12
N ILE A 48 -5.29 -15.70 9.43
CA ILE A 48 -5.87 -14.49 10.02
C ILE A 48 -7.36 -14.46 9.65
N PRO A 49 -8.29 -14.19 10.58
CA PRO A 49 -9.70 -14.05 10.23
C PRO A 49 -9.93 -12.98 9.16
N LEU A 50 -10.77 -13.29 8.17
CA LEU A 50 -10.98 -12.42 7.00
C LEU A 50 -11.34 -10.96 7.36
N SER A 51 -12.16 -10.75 8.40
CA SER A 51 -12.50 -9.40 8.89
C SER A 51 -11.28 -8.64 9.44
N THR A 52 -10.33 -9.34 10.04
CA THR A 52 -9.06 -8.77 10.50
C THR A 52 -8.15 -8.50 9.32
N THR A 53 -8.09 -9.41 8.34
CA THR A 53 -7.32 -9.22 7.10
C THR A 53 -7.75 -7.94 6.38
N TYR A 54 -9.05 -7.71 6.17
CA TYR A 54 -9.53 -6.47 5.54
C TYR A 54 -9.09 -5.21 6.29
N ARG A 55 -9.19 -5.20 7.63
CA ARG A 55 -8.72 -4.08 8.45
C ARG A 55 -7.22 -3.84 8.32
N LYS A 56 -6.42 -4.91 8.19
CA LYS A 56 -4.96 -4.79 8.00
C LYS A 56 -4.61 -4.32 6.59
N LEU A 57 -5.35 -4.76 5.59
CA LEU A 57 -5.16 -4.33 4.20
C LEU A 57 -5.49 -2.85 4.02
N GLU A 58 -6.56 -2.36 4.67
CA GLU A 58 -6.90 -0.94 4.72
C GLU A 58 -5.78 -0.13 5.37
N MET A 59 -5.39 -0.51 6.60
CA MET A 59 -4.27 0.12 7.33
C MET A 59 -2.97 0.18 6.52
N LEU A 60 -2.60 -0.92 5.86
CA LEU A 60 -1.38 -1.00 5.06
C LEU A 60 -1.49 -0.18 3.75
N THR A 61 -2.68 -0.11 3.14
CA THR A 61 -2.92 0.71 1.95
C THR A 61 -2.90 2.21 2.30
N ASP A 62 -3.50 2.60 3.43
CA ASP A 62 -3.50 3.97 3.92
C ASP A 62 -2.09 4.44 4.25
N ALA A 63 -1.28 3.57 4.89
CA ALA A 63 0.15 3.78 5.12
C ALA A 63 1.01 3.72 3.84
N SER A 64 0.39 3.61 2.66
CA SER A 64 1.05 3.46 1.36
C SER A 64 2.06 2.32 1.26
N LEU A 65 1.94 1.29 2.10
CA LEU A 65 2.76 0.08 2.12
C LEU A 65 2.26 -0.98 1.13
N LEU A 66 0.98 -0.91 0.76
CA LEU A 66 0.37 -1.74 -0.27
C LEU A 66 -0.26 -0.88 -1.38
N SER A 67 -0.43 -1.50 -2.55
CA SER A 67 -1.24 -0.99 -3.66
C SER A 67 -2.40 -1.95 -3.94
N GLU A 68 -3.54 -1.39 -4.35
CA GLU A 68 -4.74 -2.12 -4.75
C GLU A 68 -4.89 -2.13 -6.27
N SER A 69 -5.25 -3.28 -6.84
CA SER A 69 -5.63 -3.42 -8.25
C SER A 69 -6.92 -4.23 -8.35
N THR A 70 -7.84 -3.85 -9.24
CA THR A 70 -9.08 -4.59 -9.45
C THR A 70 -9.00 -5.40 -10.73
N ASP A 71 -9.07 -6.73 -10.62
CA ASP A 71 -9.25 -7.58 -11.79
C ASP A 71 -10.73 -7.55 -12.23
N ILE A 72 -10.99 -6.98 -13.40
CA ILE A 72 -12.31 -6.99 -14.04
C ILE A 72 -12.45 -8.28 -14.86
N ARG A 73 -13.22 -9.24 -14.35
CA ARG A 73 -13.56 -10.46 -15.11
C ARG A 73 -14.80 -10.22 -15.96
N ARG A 74 -14.85 -10.82 -17.16
CA ARG A 74 -15.97 -10.71 -18.12
C ARG A 74 -17.32 -11.20 -17.57
N ASP A 75 -17.30 -11.93 -16.46
CA ASP A 75 -18.48 -12.50 -15.80
C ASP A 75 -19.05 -11.58 -14.70
N GLY A 76 -18.48 -10.37 -14.52
CA GLY A 76 -18.95 -9.36 -13.58
C GLY A 76 -18.44 -9.50 -12.14
N GLN A 77 -17.68 -10.56 -11.82
CA GLN A 77 -17.05 -10.69 -10.50
C GLN A 77 -15.74 -9.89 -10.47
N HIS A 78 -15.79 -8.72 -9.84
CA HIS A 78 -14.59 -7.93 -9.55
C HIS A 78 -13.89 -8.52 -8.33
N THR A 79 -12.57 -8.65 -8.40
CA THR A 79 -11.77 -9.12 -7.26
C THR A 79 -10.61 -8.18 -7.05
N THR A 80 -10.55 -7.56 -5.87
CA THR A 80 -9.42 -6.72 -5.47
C THR A 80 -8.23 -7.59 -5.11
N ARG A 81 -7.08 -7.26 -5.69
CA ARG A 81 -5.77 -7.81 -5.35
C ARG A 81 -4.89 -6.73 -4.74
N TYR A 82 -4.01 -7.17 -3.87
CA TYR A 82 -3.07 -6.35 -3.12
C TYR A 82 -1.64 -6.74 -3.49
N SER A 83 -0.74 -5.77 -3.58
CA SER A 83 0.70 -5.98 -3.80
C SER A 83 1.52 -5.01 -2.94
N VAL A 84 2.75 -5.39 -2.61
CA VAL A 84 3.70 -4.51 -1.91
C VAL A 84 4.09 -3.35 -2.82
N SER A 85 4.07 -2.13 -2.30
CA SER A 85 4.29 -0.89 -3.06
C SER A 85 5.70 -0.29 -2.93
N PHE A 86 6.58 -0.93 -2.16
CA PHE A 86 7.90 -0.42 -1.81
C PHE A 86 8.96 -1.54 -1.83
N ASP A 87 10.22 -1.17 -2.04
CA ASP A 87 11.38 -2.05 -1.89
C ASP A 87 12.03 -1.88 -0.52
N ALA A 88 12.05 -0.64 0.00
CA ALA A 88 12.56 -0.34 1.33
C ALA A 88 11.80 0.82 1.99
N VAL A 89 11.72 0.75 3.33
CA VAL A 89 11.30 1.86 4.19
C VAL A 89 12.49 2.25 5.05
N THR A 90 12.91 3.50 4.96
CA THR A 90 13.99 4.07 5.78
C THR A 90 13.37 4.98 6.83
N VAL A 91 13.63 4.69 8.10
CA VAL A 91 13.25 5.56 9.21
C VAL A 91 14.48 6.32 9.66
N SER A 92 14.39 7.64 9.68
CA SER A 92 15.43 8.52 10.16
C SER A 92 14.93 9.39 11.31
N VAL A 93 15.87 9.94 12.08
CA VAL A 93 15.57 10.91 13.13
C VAL A 93 16.40 12.14 12.83
N ASP A 94 15.73 13.26 12.57
CA ASP A 94 16.40 14.54 12.46
C ASP A 94 16.77 15.02 13.87
N ASP A 95 18.03 15.39 14.04
CA ASP A 95 18.54 15.83 15.36
C ASP A 95 18.04 17.23 15.74
N GLY A 96 17.31 17.93 14.86
CA GLY A 96 16.59 19.18 15.11
C GLY A 96 17.45 20.35 15.59
N ALA A 97 18.76 20.17 15.66
CA ALA A 97 19.62 21.01 16.50
C ALA A 97 20.04 22.31 15.79
N GLU A 98 19.07 23.15 15.43
CA GLU A 98 19.33 24.58 15.24
C GLU A 98 19.15 25.33 16.57
N ASN A 99 18.19 24.93 17.43
CA ASN A 99 17.97 25.49 18.76
C ASN A 99 17.83 24.41 19.86
N ALA A 100 18.14 24.78 21.10
CA ALA A 100 18.07 23.88 22.27
C ALA A 100 16.63 23.44 22.66
N GLU A 101 15.61 24.03 22.01
CA GLU A 101 14.19 23.75 22.26
C GLU A 101 13.59 22.80 21.20
N ASP A 102 14.33 22.54 20.12
CA ASP A 102 13.87 21.72 19.01
C ASP A 102 13.84 20.24 19.42
N ARG A 103 12.68 19.61 19.19
CA ARG A 103 12.46 18.20 19.47
C ARG A 103 12.86 17.39 18.24
N ARG A 104 13.54 16.27 18.47
CA ARG A 104 13.84 15.26 17.44
C ARG A 104 12.57 14.84 16.72
N GLU A 105 12.62 14.85 15.40
CA GLU A 105 11.50 14.47 14.54
C GLU A 105 11.85 13.18 13.80
N PHE A 106 10.89 12.27 13.70
CA PHE A 106 11.02 11.08 12.86
C PHE A 106 10.64 11.43 11.43
N ASP A 107 11.38 10.89 10.48
CA ASP A 107 11.07 10.98 9.06
C ASP A 107 11.06 9.57 8.45
N VAL A 108 10.20 9.37 7.45
CA VAL A 108 10.04 8.08 6.76
C VAL A 108 10.15 8.29 5.27
N GLU A 109 11.15 7.64 4.67
CA GLU A 109 11.37 7.64 3.23
C GLU A 109 11.08 6.26 2.63
N PHE A 110 10.35 6.24 1.51
CA PHE A 110 10.07 5.03 0.76
C PHE A 110 10.96 4.94 -0.47
N SER A 111 11.73 3.86 -0.59
CA SER A 111 12.28 3.43 -1.87
C SER A 111 11.26 2.55 -2.56
N ARG A 112 10.84 2.92 -3.78
CA ARG A 112 9.85 2.17 -4.56
C ARG A 112 10.49 1.77 -5.89
N PRO A 113 10.12 0.61 -6.46
CA PRO A 113 10.62 0.22 -7.75
C PRO A 113 10.20 1.28 -8.77
N GLU A 114 11.12 1.70 -9.65
CA GLU A 114 10.79 2.61 -10.75
C GLU A 114 9.72 1.93 -11.60
N ARG A 115 8.44 2.30 -11.39
CA ARG A 115 7.33 1.77 -12.19
C ARG A 115 7.70 1.96 -13.64
N THR A 116 7.83 0.85 -14.38
CA THR A 116 8.18 0.93 -15.79
C THR A 116 7.08 1.75 -16.47
N ARG A 117 7.48 2.60 -17.41
CA ARG A 117 6.57 3.54 -18.09
C ARG A 117 5.37 2.84 -18.74
N ASP A 118 5.51 1.54 -19.03
CA ASP A 118 4.49 0.64 -19.56
C ASP A 118 3.39 0.28 -18.56
N GLU A 119 3.66 0.17 -17.25
CA GLU A 119 2.64 -0.11 -16.23
C GLU A 119 1.70 1.09 -16.04
N ARG A 120 2.25 2.31 -16.02
CA ARG A 120 1.45 3.54 -16.01
C ARG A 120 0.60 3.69 -17.27
N LEU A 121 1.09 3.20 -18.41
CA LEU A 121 0.33 3.19 -19.65
C LEU A 121 -0.75 2.10 -19.62
N ALA A 122 -0.49 0.92 -19.06
CA ALA A 122 -1.47 -0.17 -18.99
C ALA A 122 -2.71 0.23 -18.17
N ASP A 123 -2.53 0.91 -17.04
CA ASP A 123 -3.64 1.47 -16.25
C ASP A 123 -4.43 2.50 -17.08
N LEU A 124 -3.74 3.39 -17.80
CA LEU A 124 -4.37 4.38 -18.69
C LEU A 124 -5.06 3.76 -19.92
N TRP A 125 -4.59 2.62 -20.43
CA TRP A 125 -5.14 1.96 -21.62
C TRP A 125 -6.26 0.95 -21.29
N SER A 126 -6.30 0.38 -20.09
CA SER A 126 -7.42 -0.45 -19.64
C SER A 126 -8.72 0.37 -19.58
N GLU A 127 -8.62 1.62 -19.12
CA GLU A 127 -9.76 2.53 -18.95
C GLU A 127 -10.38 2.97 -20.30
N LEU A 128 -9.59 3.10 -21.36
CA LEU A 128 -10.09 3.50 -22.68
C LEU A 128 -10.86 2.37 -23.41
N ARG A 129 -10.77 1.12 -22.95
CA ARG A 129 -11.45 -0.02 -23.58
C ARG A 129 -12.85 -0.29 -23.01
N GLU A 130 -13.28 0.46 -21.99
CA GLU A 130 -14.60 0.33 -21.36
C GLU A 130 -15.64 1.30 -21.95
N GLU A 131 -15.28 2.14 -22.94
CA GLU A 131 -16.16 3.14 -23.57
C GLU A 131 -16.56 2.81 -25.03
N THR A 132 -16.89 1.54 -25.35
CA THR A 132 -17.61 1.18 -26.59
C THR A 132 -18.56 0.02 -26.36
#